data_AF-A0A924M0N4-F1
#
_entry.id   AF-A0A924M0N4-F1
#
_cell.length_a   1.000
_cell.length_b   1.000
_cell.length_c   1.000
_cell.angle_alpha   90.00
_cell.angle_beta   90.00
_cell.angle_gamma   90.00
#
_symmetry.space_group_name_H-M   'P 1'
#
loop_
_entity.id
_entity.type
_entity.pdbx_description
1 polymer ?
#
loop_
_entity_poly.entity_id
_entity_poly.type
_entity_poly.pdbx_seq_one_letter_code
_entity_poly.pdbx_strand_id
1 'polypeptide(L)'
;GCSRFQTFFRITLPLVTPGLVATFLFVLVFAWNEYIIALFLTQSNAQTMPILIAAQNAQRGPEWESISVLTLVTIAPVCVIAVFLERYISRGLLVGAVKG
;
A
#
# COMPACT_ATOMS: atom_id res chain seq x y z
N GLY A 1 26.80 -27.89 3.71
CA GLY A 1 26.48 -26.68 4.48
C GLY A 1 25.72 -25.71 3.59
N CYS A 2 24.71 -25.02 4.10
CA CYS A 2 24.02 -23.96 3.33
C CYS A 2 24.97 -22.80 3.08
N SER A 3 24.97 -22.24 1.87
CA SER A 3 25.68 -20.99 1.56
C SER A 3 25.03 -19.80 2.28
N ARG A 4 25.76 -18.70 2.46
CA ARG A 4 25.21 -17.47 3.09
C ARG A 4 23.94 -16.98 2.39
N PHE A 5 23.91 -17.06 1.07
CA PHE A 5 22.74 -16.71 0.27
C PHE A 5 21.54 -17.63 0.57
N GLN A 6 21.78 -18.94 0.67
CA GLN A 6 20.74 -19.91 0.99
C GLN A 6 20.17 -19.71 2.41
N THR A 7 21.03 -19.38 3.38
CA THR A 7 20.63 -19.05 4.76
C THR A 7 19.73 -17.82 4.80
N PHE A 8 20.07 -16.77 4.05
CA PHE A 8 19.25 -15.55 4.00
C PHE A 8 17.83 -15.83 3.52
N PHE A 9 17.66 -16.48 2.37
CA PHE A 9 16.33 -16.72 1.78
C PHE A 9 15.51 -17.78 2.52
N ARG A 10 16.15 -18.80 3.10
CA ARG A 10 15.42 -19.90 3.78
C ARG A 10 15.16 -19.66 5.26
N ILE A 11 15.95 -18.82 5.92
CA ILE A 11 15.87 -18.64 7.38
C ILE A 11 15.55 -17.19 7.71
N THR A 12 16.41 -16.25 7.32
CA THR A 12 16.25 -14.84 7.72
C THR A 12 15.00 -14.21 7.12
N LEU A 13 14.80 -14.35 5.80
CA LEU A 13 13.70 -13.69 5.08
C LEU A 13 12.30 -14.14 5.55
N PRO A 14 12.01 -15.45 5.72
CA PRO A 14 10.72 -15.89 6.28
C PRO A 14 10.49 -15.39 7.70
N LEU A 15 11.55 -15.31 8.52
CA LEU A 15 11.45 -14.87 9.91
C LEU A 15 11.06 -13.39 10.03
N VAL A 16 11.57 -12.54 9.13
CA VAL A 16 11.26 -11.09 9.12
C VAL A 16 10.06 -10.73 8.24
N THR A 17 9.47 -11.70 7.53
CA THR A 17 8.31 -11.49 6.64
C THR A 17 7.15 -10.72 7.30
N PRO A 18 6.67 -11.02 8.54
CA PRO A 18 5.60 -10.24 9.14
C PRO A 18 5.95 -8.75 9.33
N GLY A 19 7.21 -8.44 9.67
CA GLY A 19 7.70 -7.07 9.77
C GLY A 19 7.77 -6.38 8.40
N LEU A 20 8.23 -7.09 7.36
CA LEU A 20 8.25 -6.58 5.99
C LEU A 20 6.85 -6.31 5.44
N VAL A 21 5.86 -7.14 5.79
CA VAL A 21 4.47 -6.91 5.40
C VAL A 21 3.92 -5.64 6.04
N ALA A 22 4.19 -5.44 7.34
CA ALA A 22 3.76 -4.22 8.04
C ALA A 22 4.38 -2.96 7.41
N THR A 23 5.70 -2.95 7.18
CA THR A 23 6.37 -1.81 6.53
C THR A 23 5.87 -1.57 5.11
N PHE A 24 5.65 -2.64 4.34
CA PHE A 24 5.07 -2.54 3.00
C PHE A 24 3.69 -1.88 3.01
N LEU A 25 2.79 -2.26 3.93
CA LEU A 25 1.47 -1.64 4.03
C LEU A 25 1.54 -0.15 4.36
N PHE A 26 2.41 0.25 5.28
CA PHE A 26 2.63 1.67 5.58
C PHE A 26 3.13 2.42 4.34
N VAL A 27 4.17 1.91 3.69
CA VAL A 27 4.74 2.53 2.48
C VAL A 27 3.69 2.60 1.36
N LEU A 28 2.88 1.56 1.18
CA LEU A 28 1.80 1.53 0.21
C LEU A 28 0.80 2.65 0.47
N VAL A 29 0.31 2.79 1.71
CA VAL A 29 -0.66 3.83 2.06
C VAL A 29 -0.08 5.24 1.85
N PHE A 30 1.17 5.46 2.25
CA PHE A 30 1.82 6.76 2.04
C PHE A 30 2.01 7.08 0.56
N ALA A 31 2.59 6.15 -0.20
CA ALA A 31 2.88 6.37 -1.62
C ALA A 31 1.61 6.46 -2.48
N TRP A 32 0.57 5.70 -2.14
CA TRP A 32 -0.70 5.68 -2.89
C TRP A 32 -1.52 6.96 -2.71
N ASN A 33 -1.46 7.57 -1.51
CA ASN A 33 -2.14 8.83 -1.22
C ASN A 33 -1.30 10.07 -1.55
N GLU A 34 -0.06 9.89 -2.03
CA GLU A 34 0.84 11.00 -2.26
C GLU A 34 0.32 11.91 -3.41
N TYR A 35 -0.01 13.14 -3.04
CA TYR A 35 -0.57 14.13 -3.96
C TYR A 35 0.48 15.17 -4.40
N ILE A 36 1.29 15.68 -3.47
CA ILE A 36 2.14 16.84 -3.71
C ILE A 36 3.25 16.48 -4.70
N ILE A 37 3.96 15.39 -4.44
CA ILE A 37 5.03 14.94 -5.32
C ILE A 37 4.47 14.61 -6.71
N ALA A 38 3.33 13.92 -6.76
CA ALA A 38 2.70 13.56 -8.02
C ALA A 38 2.29 14.81 -8.82
N LEU A 39 1.77 15.84 -8.17
CA LEU A 39 1.36 17.09 -8.82
C LEU A 39 2.54 17.77 -9.54
N PHE A 40 3.75 17.71 -8.98
CA PHE A 40 4.93 18.34 -9.56
C PHE A 40 5.66 17.46 -10.58
N LEU A 41 5.63 16.13 -10.42
CA LEU A 41 6.44 15.21 -11.24
C LEU A 41 5.66 14.55 -12.38
N THR A 42 4.33 14.54 -12.35
CA THR A 42 3.53 13.84 -13.36
C THR A 42 3.07 14.78 -14.47
N GLN A 43 2.92 14.22 -15.66
CA GLN A 43 2.35 14.89 -16.84
C GLN A 43 1.01 14.22 -17.21
N SER A 44 0.30 14.74 -18.21
CA SER A 44 -1.04 14.26 -18.61
C SER A 44 -1.15 12.75 -18.83
N ASN A 45 -0.09 12.09 -19.31
CA ASN A 45 -0.07 10.65 -19.55
C ASN A 45 0.30 9.79 -18.33
N ALA A 46 0.57 10.41 -17.18
CA ALA A 46 1.06 9.73 -15.97
C ALA A 46 0.37 10.23 -14.69
N GLN A 47 -0.84 10.78 -14.81
CA GLN A 47 -1.57 11.30 -13.65
C GLN A 47 -1.96 10.18 -12.68
N THR A 48 -1.72 10.43 -11.39
CA THR A 48 -2.11 9.51 -10.32
C THR A 48 -3.57 9.73 -9.92
N MET A 49 -4.17 8.74 -9.24
CA MET A 49 -5.55 8.82 -8.77
C MET A 49 -5.86 10.08 -7.92
N PRO A 50 -5.01 10.50 -6.96
CA PRO A 50 -5.24 11.74 -6.21
C PRO A 50 -5.36 12.99 -7.09
N ILE A 51 -4.57 13.08 -8.17
CA ILE A 51 -4.62 14.21 -9.11
C ILE A 51 -5.92 14.19 -9.90
N LEU A 52 -6.34 13.01 -10.37
CA LEU A 52 -7.60 12.86 -11.11
C LEU A 52 -8.82 13.24 -10.25
N ILE A 53 -8.81 12.87 -8.97
CA ILE A 53 -9.85 13.25 -8.01
C ILE A 53 -9.85 14.78 -7.80
N ALA A 54 -8.69 15.38 -7.60
CA ALA A 54 -8.57 16.83 -7.42
C ALA A 54 -9.05 17.61 -8.65
N ALA A 55 -8.79 17.10 -9.86
CA ALA A 55 -9.22 17.70 -11.12
C ALA A 55 -10.74 17.81 -11.27
N GLN A 56 -11.53 16.95 -10.59
CA GLN A 56 -13.00 16.98 -10.63
C GLN A 56 -13.60 18.22 -9.93
N ASN A 57 -12.78 19.01 -9.22
CA ASN A 57 -13.21 20.26 -8.59
C ASN A 57 -12.96 21.51 -9.46
N ALA A 58 -12.29 21.39 -10.61
CA ALA A 58 -11.65 22.54 -11.27
C ALA A 58 -12.50 23.29 -12.32
N GLN A 59 -13.43 22.64 -13.03
CA GLN A 59 -14.05 23.24 -14.24
C GLN A 59 -15.53 23.63 -14.12
N ARG A 60 -16.35 22.91 -13.34
CA ARG A 60 -17.80 23.11 -13.28
C ARG A 60 -18.37 23.19 -11.85
N GLY A 61 -17.48 23.30 -10.86
CA GLY A 61 -17.79 23.02 -9.46
C GLY A 61 -17.46 21.56 -9.09
N PRO A 62 -17.63 21.17 -7.81
CA PRO A 62 -17.34 19.83 -7.35
C PRO A 62 -18.34 18.81 -7.94
N GLU A 63 -17.85 17.93 -8.82
CA GLU A 63 -18.62 16.79 -9.33
C GLU A 63 -18.60 15.64 -8.31
N TRP A 64 -19.48 15.73 -7.31
CA TRP A 64 -19.54 14.79 -6.18
C TRP A 64 -19.74 13.33 -6.60
N GLU A 65 -20.49 13.09 -7.68
CA GLU A 65 -20.68 11.78 -8.27
C GLU A 65 -19.36 11.20 -8.81
N SER A 66 -18.59 12.00 -9.57
CA SER A 66 -17.31 11.61 -10.14
C SER A 66 -16.27 11.38 -9.04
N ILE A 67 -16.21 12.29 -8.06
CA ILE A 67 -15.31 12.19 -6.90
C ILE A 67 -15.60 10.90 -6.11
N SER A 68 -16.87 10.62 -5.81
CA SER A 68 -17.25 9.44 -5.02
C SER A 68 -16.86 8.13 -5.70
N VAL A 69 -17.11 8.01 -7.01
CA VAL A 69 -16.73 6.80 -7.78
C VAL A 69 -15.22 6.64 -7.83
N LEU A 70 -14.48 7.71 -8.15
CA LEU A 70 -13.01 7.67 -8.19
C LEU A 70 -12.40 7.32 -6.84
N THR A 71 -12.94 7.86 -5.75
CA THR A 71 -12.49 7.53 -4.38
C THR A 71 -12.74 6.05 -4.06
N LEU A 72 -13.91 5.50 -4.37
CA LEU A 72 -14.20 4.08 -4.16
C LEU A 72 -13.24 3.17 -4.96
N VAL A 73 -13.02 3.49 -6.24
CA VAL A 73 -12.07 2.77 -7.10
C VAL A 73 -10.65 2.86 -6.57
N THR A 74 -10.26 4.01 -6.00
CA THR A 74 -8.91 4.24 -5.45
C THR A 74 -8.68 3.47 -4.15
N ILE A 75 -9.70 3.34 -3.30
CA ILE A 75 -9.61 2.63 -2.00
C ILE A 75 -9.63 1.11 -2.20
N ALA A 76 -10.43 0.61 -3.14
CA ALA A 76 -10.61 -0.82 -3.40
C ALA A 76 -9.30 -1.64 -3.47
N PRO A 77 -8.28 -1.30 -4.29
CA PRO A 77 -7.05 -2.08 -4.38
C PRO A 77 -6.25 -2.08 -3.08
N VAL A 78 -6.21 -0.96 -2.36
CA VAL A 78 -5.48 -0.86 -1.08
C VAL A 78 -6.13 -1.75 -0.03
N CYS A 79 -7.46 -1.74 0.05
CA CYS A 79 -8.21 -2.63 0.94
C CYS A 79 -7.99 -4.10 0.59
N VAL A 80 -8.04 -4.46 -0.69
CA VAL A 80 -7.79 -5.83 -1.16
C VAL A 80 -6.39 -6.28 -0.73
N ILE A 81 -5.35 -5.49 -1.00
CA ILE A 81 -3.98 -5.79 -0.61
C ILE A 81 -3.85 -5.93 0.92
N ALA A 82 -4.44 -5.02 1.68
CA ALA A 82 -4.42 -5.07 3.14
C ALA A 82 -5.03 -6.36 3.69
N VAL A 83 -6.23 -6.74 3.24
CA VAL A 83 -6.92 -7.98 3.67
C VAL A 83 -6.09 -9.22 3.32
N PHE A 84 -5.51 -9.28 2.12
CA PHE A 84 -4.66 -10.41 1.73
C PHE A 84 -3.37 -10.50 2.52
N LEU A 85 -2.82 -9.37 2.95
CA LEU A 85 -1.57 -9.29 3.68
C LEU A 85 -1.74 -9.41 5.21
N GLU A 86 -2.93 -9.14 5.74
CA GLU A 86 -3.25 -9.23 7.17
C GLU A 86 -2.93 -10.62 7.75
N ARG A 87 -3.11 -11.69 6.94
CA ARG A 87 -2.79 -13.08 7.33
C ARG A 87 -1.31 -13.30 7.69
N TYR A 88 -0.40 -12.46 7.21
CA TYR A 88 1.03 -12.57 7.53
C TYR A 88 1.35 -11.89 8.86
N ILE A 89 0.62 -10.83 9.22
CA ILE A 89 0.79 -10.10 10.47
C ILE A 89 0.20 -10.91 11.64
N SER A 90 -1.01 -11.47 11.47
CA SER A 90 -1.69 -12.25 12.51
C SER A 90 -0.93 -13.52 12.92
N ARG A 91 -0.22 -14.15 11.99
CA ARG A 91 0.64 -15.31 12.27
C ARG A 91 1.90 -14.96 13.06
N GLY A 92 2.46 -13.75 12.86
CA GLY A 92 3.69 -13.30 13.53
C GLY A 92 3.48 -12.92 15.00
N LEU A 93 2.35 -12.28 15.32
CA LEU A 93 1.99 -11.87 16.68
C LEU A 93 1.77 -13.07 17.62
N LEU A 94 1.14 -14.15 17.14
CA LEU A 94 0.84 -15.33 17.96
C LEU A 94 2.10 -16.13 18.34
N VAL A 95 3.11 -16.19 17.47
CA VAL A 95 4.35 -16.94 17.77
C VAL A 95 5.19 -16.24 18.86
N GLY A 96 5.11 -14.91 18.97
CA GLY A 96 5.76 -14.14 20.03
C GLY A 96 5.00 -14.18 21.37
N ALA A 97 3.66 -14.27 21.34
CA ALA A 97 2.82 -14.23 22.54
C ALA A 97 2.80 -15.54 23.36
N VAL A 98 3.10 -16.69 22.74
CA VAL A 98 2.99 -18.02 23.38
C VAL A 98 4.29 -18.45 24.08
N LYS A 99 5.38 -17.67 23.97
CA LYS A 99 6.66 -17.95 24.64
C LYS A 99 6.93 -17.07 25.87
N GLY A 100 5.94 -16.31 26.33
CA GLY A 100 5.93 -15.64 27.63
C GLY A 100 5.32 -16.53 28.70
#